data_AF-A0A7K3QPA7-F1
#
_entry.id   AF-A0A7K3QPA7-F1
#
_cell.length_a   1.000
_cell.length_b   1.000
_cell.length_c   1.000
_cell.angle_alpha   90.00
_cell.angle_beta   90.00
_cell.angle_gamma   90.00
#
_symmetry.space_group_name_H-M   'P 1'
#
loop_
_entity.id
_entity.type
_entity.pdbx_description
1 polymer ?
#
loop_
_entity_poly.entity_id
_entity_poly.type
_entity_poly.pdbx_seq_one_letter_code
_entity_poly.pdbx_strand_id
1 'polypeptide(L)' 'MTRRAVVVGGAGAVGRLFTERLLGAGAEVTVVDPADAPVFGAARRLRGDIIDPGP' A
#
# COMPACT_ATOMS: atom_id res chain seq x y z
N MET A 1 -16.59 -7.35 -4.35
CA MET A 1 -15.88 -7.07 -3.09
C MET A 1 -14.42 -7.43 -3.26
N THR A 2 -13.51 -6.46 -3.13
CA THR A 2 -12.07 -6.71 -3.17
C THR A 2 -11.63 -7.07 -1.75
N ARG A 3 -11.31 -8.35 -1.50
CA ARG A 3 -10.88 -8.80 -0.15
C ARG A 3 -9.45 -8.39 0.18
N ARG A 4 -8.57 -8.36 -0.82
CA ARG A 4 -7.14 -8.05 -0.69
C ARG A 4 -6.71 -7.08 -1.77
N ALA A 5 -5.95 -6.06 -1.41
CA ALA A 5 -5.45 -5.04 -2.32
C ALA A 5 -3.96 -4.78 -2.09
N VAL A 6 -3.26 -4.49 -3.19
CA VAL A 6 -1.88 -3.99 -3.16
C VAL A 6 -1.87 -2.57 -3.69
N VAL A 7 -1.28 -1.65 -2.94
CA VAL A 7 -1.09 -0.25 -3.34
C VAL A 7 0.39 0.00 -3.54
N VAL A 8 0.81 0.18 -4.79
CA VAL A 8 2.19 0.55 -5.15
C VAL A 8 2.31 2.07 -5.19
N GLY A 9 3.40 2.62 -4.66
CA GLY A 9 3.57 4.07 -4.49
C GLY A 9 2.82 4.63 -3.28
N GLY A 10 2.62 3.81 -2.24
CA GLY A 10 1.78 4.15 -1.09
C GLY A 10 2.35 5.22 -0.16
N ALA A 11 3.62 5.61 -0.29
CA ALA A 11 4.15 6.78 0.40
C ALA A 11 3.67 8.10 -0.24
N GLY A 12 3.24 8.07 -1.51
CA GLY A 12 2.70 9.22 -2.22
C GLY A 12 1.28 9.59 -1.78
N ALA A 13 0.87 10.82 -2.10
CA ALA A 13 -0.43 11.36 -1.67
C ALA A 13 -1.62 10.50 -2.13
N VAL A 14 -1.63 10.08 -3.40
CA VAL A 14 -2.69 9.25 -3.96
C VAL A 14 -2.68 7.85 -3.35
N GLY A 15 -1.50 7.25 -3.18
CA GLY A 15 -1.36 5.95 -2.56
C GLY A 15 -1.90 5.92 -1.12
N ARG A 16 -1.63 6.97 -0.33
CA ARG A 16 -2.21 7.13 1.01
C ARG A 16 -3.73 7.22 0.99
N LEU A 17 -4.28 8.06 0.11
CA LEU A 17 -5.73 8.21 -0.07
C LEU A 17 -6.42 6.88 -0.41
N PHE A 18 -5.84 6.12 -1.35
CA PHE A 18 -6.40 4.82 -1.72
C PHE A 18 -6.27 3.79 -0.59
N THR A 19 -5.15 3.77 0.12
CA THR A 19 -4.94 2.89 1.27
C THR A 19 -6.02 3.10 2.32
N GLU A 20 -6.29 4.35 2.71
CA GLU A 20 -7.34 4.70 3.66
C GLU A 20 -8.72 4.25 3.17
N ARG A 21 -9.09 4.56 1.93
CA ARG A 21 -10.40 4.19 1.38
C ARG A 21 -10.61 2.68 1.25
N LEU A 22 -9.57 1.94 0.87
CA LEU A 22 -9.63 0.48 0.74
C LEU A 22 -9.77 -0.18 2.11
N LEU A 23 -9.04 0.29 3.12
CA LEU A 23 -9.20 -0.15 4.51
C LEU A 23 -10.61 0.15 5.02
N GLY A 24 -11.13 1.37 4.78
CA GLY A 24 -12.49 1.77 5.17
C GLY A 24 -13.58 0.93 4.48
N ALA A 25 -13.30 0.38 3.30
CA ALA A 25 -14.17 -0.55 2.59
C ALA A 25 -14.03 -2.02 3.06
N GLY A 26 -13.18 -2.29 4.06
CA GLY A 26 -12.97 -3.61 4.64
C GLY A 26 -11.99 -4.51 3.87
N ALA A 27 -11.13 -3.94 3.01
CA ALA A 27 -10.08 -4.69 2.34
C ALA A 27 -8.85 -4.86 3.23
N GLU A 28 -8.17 -5.99 3.09
CA GLU A 28 -6.80 -6.16 3.59
C GLU A 28 -5.83 -5.50 2.60
N VAL A 29 -5.08 -4.49 3.06
CA VAL A 29 -4.22 -3.69 2.19
C VAL A 29 -2.75 -3.94 2.48
N THR A 30 -1.97 -4.23 1.44
CA THR A 30 -0.51 -4.18 1.47
C THR A 30 0.00 -2.99 0.66
N VAL A 31 0.80 -2.13 1.27
CA VAL A 31 1.44 -0.99 0.63
C VAL A 31 2.87 -1.35 0.22
N VAL A 32 3.23 -1.08 -1.03
CA VAL A 32 4.57 -1.24 -1.59
C VAL A 32 5.13 0.12 -1.95
N ASP A 33 6.28 0.47 -1.37
CA ASP A 33 6.99 1.72 -1.70
C ASP A 33 8.48 1.60 -1.33
N PRO A 34 9.42 2.13 -2.15
CA PRO A 34 10.84 2.14 -1.80
C PRO A 34 11.14 3.08 -0.62
N ALA A 35 10.35 4.15 -0.46
CA ALA A 35 10.52 5.12 0.60
C ALA A 35 10.07 4.56 1.95
N ASP A 36 10.81 4.92 3.00
CA ASP A 36 10.45 4.59 4.37
C ASP A 36 9.44 5.60 4.92
N ALA A 37 8.16 5.29 4.72
CA ALA A 37 7.04 6.12 5.13
C ALA A 37 6.06 5.34 6.01
N PRO A 38 5.42 6.01 7.00
CA PRO A 38 4.33 5.42 7.77
C PRO A 38 3.19 4.97 6.85
N VAL A 39 2.62 3.81 7.16
CA VAL A 39 1.39 3.31 6.52
C VAL A 39 0.18 3.60 7.41
N PHE A 40 -0.97 3.81 6.78
CA PHE A 40 -2.19 4.19 7.48
C PHE A 40 -2.85 2.96 8.15
N GLY A 41 -3.26 3.12 9.40
CA GLY A 41 -4.08 2.14 10.12
C GLY A 41 -3.49 0.74 10.15
N ALA A 42 -4.29 -0.25 9.73
CA ALA A 42 -3.94 -1.67 9.74
C ALA A 42 -3.27 -2.15 8.43
N ALA A 43 -2.88 -1.24 7.52
CA ALA A 43 -2.20 -1.65 6.29
C ALA A 43 -0.84 -2.29 6.60
N ARG A 44 -0.56 -3.40 5.91
CA ARG A 44 0.77 -4.01 5.93
C ARG A 44 1.70 -3.22 5.03
N ARG A 45 2.96 -3.06 5.43
CA ARG A 45 4.00 -2.47 4.59
C ARG A 45 4.94 -3.54 4.02
N LEU A 46 5.29 -3.38 2.75
CA LEU A 46 6.38 -4.05 2.08
C LEU A 46 7.28 -2.98 1.46
N ARG A 47 8.56 -2.94 1.83
CA ARG A 47 9.51 -2.08 1.13
C ARG A 47 9.90 -2.76 -0.17
N GLY A 48 9.76 -2.08 -1.30
CA GLY A 48 10.08 -2.63 -2.61
C GLY A 48 9.97 -1.59 -3.71
N ASP A 49 10.68 -1.81 -4.79
CA ASP A 49 10.61 -1.01 -6.01
C ASP A 49 10.02 -1.86 -7.13
N ILE A 50 9.10 -1.30 -7.91
CA ILE A 50 8.42 -2.05 -8.97
C ILE A 50 9.29 -2.21 -10.23
N ILE A 51 10.31 -1.37 -10.40
CA ILE A 51 11.28 -1.51 -11.50
C ILE A 51 12.42 -2.48 -11.14
N ASP A 52 12.51 -2.89 -9.88
CA ASP A 52 13.45 -3.92 -9.39
C ASP A 52 12.66 -5.07 -8.78
N PRO A 53 12.20 -6.04 -9.59
CA PRO A 53 11.45 -7.19 -9.09
C PRO A 53 12.28 -8.10 -8.17
N GLY A 54 13.57 -7.82 -7.96
CA GLY A 54 14.51 -8.73 -7.34
C GLY A 54 14.87 -9.90 -8.28
N PRO A 55 15.72 -10.85 -7.81
CA PRO A 55 15.96 -12.11 -8.48
C PRO A 55 14.75 -13.06 -8.46
#